data_AF-A0A1R0ZP04-F1
#
_entry.id   AF-A0A1R0ZP04-F1
#
_cell.length_a   1.000
_cell.length_b   1.000
_cell.length_c   1.000
_cell.angle_alpha   90.00
_cell.angle_beta   90.00
_cell.angle_gamma   90.00
#
_symmetry.space_group_name_H-M   'P 1'
#
loop_
_entity.id
_entity.type
_entity.pdbx_description
1 polymer ?
#
loop_
_entity_poly.entity_id
_entity_poly.type
_entity_poly.pdbx_seq_one_letter_code
_entity_poly.pdbx_strand_id
1 'polypeptide(L)'
;MKKVYRITMGFLALILLFLPLHVGHAAGTAVSVKNYTYKGYPYIQIVKSNYKTNTDAINKVLKWHAVNNAQASENMKKEDDFYSITSKVQLYYNKDGKLSVGYYDYMYAGGAHGMYDTRIFNYDLTTGKQISLKSILNTDEKKSKAKNMQFMF
;
A
#
# COMPACT_ATOMS: atom_id res chain seq x y z
N MET A 1 21.24 5.82 -75.49
CA MET A 1 21.88 6.38 -74.28
C MET A 1 20.96 6.19 -73.09
N LYS A 2 21.53 5.60 -72.02
CA LYS A 2 21.13 5.62 -70.58
C LYS A 2 19.80 4.96 -70.13
N LYS A 3 20.00 3.78 -69.54
CA LYS A 3 19.21 3.11 -68.50
C LYS A 3 19.03 3.99 -67.24
N VAL A 4 18.26 3.46 -66.28
CA VAL A 4 18.10 3.86 -64.85
C VAL A 4 16.99 4.92 -64.69
N TYR A 5 15.84 4.67 -64.03
CA TYR A 5 15.66 4.27 -62.63
C TYR A 5 14.43 3.37 -62.44
N ARG A 6 14.68 2.10 -62.10
CA ARG A 6 13.81 1.31 -61.19
C ARG A 6 14.44 1.46 -59.80
N ILE A 7 13.63 1.30 -58.75
CA ILE A 7 14.00 1.32 -57.31
C ILE A 7 13.79 2.69 -56.64
N THR A 8 12.54 2.99 -56.27
CA THR A 8 12.19 3.77 -55.08
C THR A 8 10.88 3.23 -54.48
N MET A 9 10.82 1.91 -54.24
CA MET A 9 9.69 1.32 -53.52
C MET A 9 10.24 0.19 -52.65
N GLY A 10 10.63 0.52 -51.42
CA GLY A 10 11.10 -0.48 -50.47
C GLY A 10 12.14 0.00 -49.47
N PHE A 11 11.87 1.09 -48.73
CA PHE A 11 12.67 1.42 -47.54
C PHE A 11 11.87 2.11 -46.41
N LEU A 12 10.54 2.01 -46.41
CA LEU A 12 9.69 2.59 -45.35
C LEU A 12 8.93 1.56 -44.49
N ALA A 13 9.17 0.26 -44.69
CA ALA A 13 8.44 -0.81 -43.99
C ALA A 13 9.25 -1.50 -42.87
N LEU A 14 10.54 -1.17 -42.68
CA LEU A 14 11.41 -1.93 -41.75
C LEU A 14 11.59 -1.29 -40.37
N ILE A 15 11.06 -0.08 -40.12
CA ILE A 15 11.21 0.62 -38.84
C ILE A 15 10.07 0.30 -37.84
N LEU A 16 9.00 -0.37 -38.28
CA LEU A 16 7.84 -0.70 -37.43
C LEU A 16 8.03 -1.96 -36.55
N LEU A 17 9.11 -2.73 -36.72
CA LEU A 17 9.33 -3.99 -35.99
C LEU A 17 10.13 -3.86 -34.68
N PHE A 18 10.63 -2.67 -34.36
CA PHE A 18 11.38 -2.39 -33.12
C PHE A 18 10.70 -1.40 -32.18
N LEU A 19 9.38 -1.20 -32.30
CA LEU A 19 8.64 -0.57 -31.21
C LEU A 19 8.53 -1.60 -30.08
N PRO A 20 9.18 -1.40 -28.91
CA PRO A 20 8.84 -2.19 -27.74
C PRO A 20 7.32 -2.08 -27.56
N LEU A 21 6.65 -3.24 -27.56
CA LEU A 21 5.29 -3.38 -27.06
C LEU A 21 5.33 -2.93 -25.60
N HIS A 22 5.20 -1.62 -25.39
CA HIS A 22 4.80 -1.09 -24.11
C HIS A 22 3.39 -1.60 -23.93
N VAL A 23 3.25 -2.75 -23.26
CA VAL A 23 2.02 -3.08 -22.57
C VAL A 23 1.90 -1.99 -21.52
N GLY A 24 1.32 -0.86 -21.93
CA GLY A 24 0.91 0.19 -21.04
C GLY A 24 -0.03 -0.45 -20.05
N HIS A 25 0.47 -0.74 -18.86
CA HIS A 25 -0.40 -1.04 -17.75
C HIS A 25 -1.20 0.24 -17.57
N ALA A 26 -2.48 0.22 -17.94
CA ALA A 26 -3.36 1.35 -17.75
C ALA A 26 -3.17 1.84 -16.31
N ALA A 27 -2.76 3.10 -16.14
CA ALA A 27 -2.49 3.67 -14.83
C ALA A 27 -3.73 3.43 -13.96
N GLY A 28 -3.55 2.62 -12.93
CA GLY A 28 -4.64 2.17 -12.10
C GLY A 28 -5.25 3.37 -11.38
N THR A 29 -6.55 3.63 -11.58
CA THR A 29 -7.22 4.74 -10.92
C THR A 29 -7.23 4.53 -9.40
N ALA A 30 -7.04 5.61 -8.64
CA ALA A 30 -7.20 5.59 -7.19
C ALA A 30 -8.57 5.03 -6.79
N VAL A 31 -8.62 4.23 -5.73
CA VAL A 31 -9.90 3.82 -5.12
C VAL A 31 -10.46 4.94 -4.26
N SER A 32 -11.77 5.06 -4.13
CA SER A 32 -12.36 6.02 -3.21
C SER A 32 -12.32 5.44 -1.80
N VAL A 33 -11.76 6.19 -0.85
CA VAL A 33 -11.67 5.81 0.56
C VAL A 33 -12.36 6.85 1.45
N LYS A 34 -12.80 6.41 2.62
CA LYS A 34 -13.30 7.28 3.70
C LYS A 34 -12.65 6.92 5.03
N ASN A 35 -12.49 7.93 5.88
CA ASN A 35 -12.10 7.76 7.27
C ASN A 35 -13.36 7.47 8.09
N TYR A 36 -13.35 6.39 8.84
CA TYR A 36 -14.37 6.04 9.82
C TYR A 36 -13.74 5.91 11.20
N THR A 37 -14.57 5.78 12.22
CA THR A 37 -14.13 5.47 13.58
C THR A 37 -14.92 4.29 14.13
N TYR A 38 -14.28 3.50 14.99
CA TYR A 38 -14.91 2.49 15.82
C TYR A 38 -14.57 2.80 17.27
N LYS A 39 -15.59 3.15 18.09
CA LYS A 39 -15.39 3.56 19.50
C LYS A 39 -14.29 4.63 19.68
N GLY A 40 -14.20 5.59 18.76
CA GLY A 40 -13.17 6.65 18.77
C GLY A 40 -11.85 6.31 18.07
N TYR A 41 -11.63 5.05 17.64
CA TYR A 41 -10.41 4.63 16.95
C TYR A 41 -10.58 4.70 15.43
N PRO A 42 -9.73 5.43 14.69
CA PRO A 42 -9.92 5.66 13.27
C PRO A 42 -9.51 4.46 12.42
N TYR A 43 -10.17 4.28 11.27
CA TYR A 43 -9.77 3.34 10.22
C TYR A 43 -10.17 3.83 8.83
N ILE A 44 -9.44 3.34 7.81
CA ILE A 44 -9.77 3.59 6.41
C ILE A 44 -10.70 2.50 5.90
N GLN A 45 -11.71 2.89 5.12
CA GLN A 45 -12.56 1.96 4.37
C GLN A 45 -12.58 2.34 2.89
N ILE A 46 -12.33 1.35 2.02
CA ILE A 46 -12.56 1.47 0.58
C ILE A 46 -14.07 1.44 0.35
N VAL A 47 -14.60 2.53 -0.22
CA VAL A 47 -16.05 2.68 -0.48
C VAL A 47 -16.41 2.51 -1.96
N LYS A 48 -15.44 2.69 -2.85
CA LYS A 48 -15.60 2.44 -4.29
C LYS A 48 -14.28 2.00 -4.88
N SER A 49 -14.33 0.94 -5.69
CA SER A 49 -13.18 0.39 -6.39
C SER A 49 -13.59 -0.03 -7.81
N ASN A 50 -12.74 0.22 -8.78
CA ASN A 50 -12.83 -0.33 -10.14
C ASN A 50 -12.09 -1.67 -10.28
N TYR A 51 -11.40 -2.12 -9.24
CA TYR A 51 -10.75 -3.43 -9.22
C TYR A 51 -11.74 -4.54 -8.84
N LYS A 52 -11.60 -5.71 -9.48
CA LYS A 52 -12.36 -6.93 -9.18
C LYS A 52 -12.03 -7.58 -7.83
N THR A 53 -11.06 -7.04 -7.10
CA THR A 53 -10.60 -7.53 -5.80
C THR A 53 -11.71 -7.54 -4.77
N ASN A 54 -11.68 -8.54 -3.89
CA ASN A 54 -12.49 -8.56 -2.68
C ASN A 54 -11.99 -7.48 -1.70
N THR A 55 -12.52 -6.27 -1.83
CA THR A 55 -12.22 -5.14 -0.94
C THR A 55 -12.76 -5.34 0.47
N ASP A 56 -13.72 -6.23 0.68
CA ASP A 56 -14.29 -6.49 2.00
C ASP A 56 -13.29 -7.17 2.93
N ALA A 57 -12.46 -8.05 2.38
CA ALA A 57 -11.36 -8.66 3.13
C ALA A 57 -10.35 -7.59 3.61
N ILE A 58 -10.01 -6.63 2.74
CA ILE A 58 -9.12 -5.52 3.07
C ILE A 58 -9.76 -4.62 4.13
N ASN A 59 -11.00 -4.19 3.90
CA ASN A 59 -11.78 -3.37 4.83
C ASN A 59 -11.91 -4.04 6.20
N LYS A 60 -12.09 -5.37 6.24
CA LYS A 60 -12.15 -6.14 7.48
C LYS A 60 -10.84 -6.03 8.26
N VAL A 61 -9.68 -6.18 7.61
CA VAL A 61 -8.37 -6.04 8.27
C VAL A 61 -8.14 -4.62 8.79
N LEU A 62 -8.41 -3.61 7.97
CA LEU A 62 -8.24 -2.20 8.35
C LEU A 62 -9.15 -1.80 9.51
N LYS A 63 -10.40 -2.28 9.54
CA LYS A 63 -11.31 -2.09 10.66
C LYS A 63 -10.88 -2.86 11.91
N TRP A 64 -10.34 -4.08 11.74
CA TRP A 64 -9.86 -4.90 12.86
C TRP A 64 -8.76 -4.22 13.67
N HIS A 65 -7.91 -3.42 13.05
CA HIS A 65 -6.93 -2.60 13.77
C HIS A 65 -7.60 -1.65 14.78
N ALA A 66 -8.62 -0.91 14.35
CA ALA A 66 -9.39 -0.02 15.23
C ALA A 66 -10.16 -0.79 16.32
N VAL A 67 -10.73 -1.95 15.99
CA VAL A 67 -11.42 -2.82 16.97
C VAL A 67 -10.45 -3.31 18.05
N ASN A 68 -9.25 -3.75 17.66
CA ASN A 68 -8.23 -4.21 18.60
C ASN A 68 -7.80 -3.10 19.57
N ASN A 69 -7.57 -1.89 19.08
CA ASN A 69 -7.16 -0.78 19.94
C ASN A 69 -8.29 -0.33 20.87
N ALA A 70 -9.53 -0.35 20.41
CA ALA A 70 -10.69 -0.11 21.28
C ALA A 70 -10.78 -1.13 22.40
N GLN A 71 -10.65 -2.42 22.08
CA GLN A 71 -10.72 -3.49 23.09
C GLN A 71 -9.53 -3.44 24.05
N ALA A 72 -8.33 -3.19 23.54
CA ALA A 72 -7.12 -3.05 24.35
C ALA A 72 -7.24 -1.85 25.31
N SER A 73 -7.71 -0.70 24.84
CA SER A 73 -7.90 0.46 25.70
C SER A 73 -8.98 0.23 26.76
N GLU A 74 -10.08 -0.47 26.42
CA GLU A 74 -11.10 -0.85 27.40
C GLU A 74 -10.54 -1.79 28.48
N ASN A 75 -9.61 -2.68 28.12
CA ASN A 75 -8.97 -3.57 29.09
C ASN A 75 -7.96 -2.81 29.96
N MET A 76 -7.15 -1.93 29.37
CA MET A 76 -6.19 -1.11 30.12
C MET A 76 -6.89 -0.20 31.14
N LYS A 77 -8.02 0.39 30.77
CA LYS A 77 -8.81 1.23 31.69
C LYS A 77 -9.39 0.47 32.89
N LYS A 78 -9.53 -0.86 32.81
CA LYS A 78 -9.94 -1.67 33.98
C LYS A 78 -8.81 -1.82 34.99
N GLU A 79 -7.57 -1.67 34.55
CA GLU A 79 -6.39 -1.73 35.41
C GLU A 79 -6.14 -0.36 36.06
N ASP A 80 -6.22 0.71 35.27
CA ASP A 80 -6.07 2.08 35.75
C ASP A 80 -6.75 3.10 34.80
N ASP A 81 -7.51 4.04 35.34
CA ASP A 81 -8.25 5.05 34.56
C ASP A 81 -7.33 6.02 33.78
N PHE A 82 -6.08 6.18 34.21
CA PHE A 82 -5.08 6.99 33.50
C PHE A 82 -4.51 6.28 32.27
N TYR A 83 -4.71 4.96 32.14
CA TYR A 83 -4.21 4.23 30.99
C TYR A 83 -5.02 4.55 29.73
N SER A 84 -4.33 4.72 28.62
CA SER A 84 -4.99 5.12 27.37
C SER A 84 -4.27 4.61 26.13
N ILE A 85 -5.05 4.40 25.07
CA ILE A 85 -4.54 4.25 23.72
C ILE A 85 -5.17 5.33 22.85
N THR A 86 -4.34 6.05 22.09
CA THR A 86 -4.78 6.97 21.05
C THR A 86 -4.24 6.51 19.70
N SER A 87 -5.00 6.74 18.64
CA SER A 87 -4.64 6.25 17.30
C SER A 87 -4.83 7.34 16.25
N LYS A 88 -3.90 7.39 15.29
CA LYS A 88 -4.01 8.19 14.07
C LYS A 88 -3.90 7.26 12.86
N VAL A 89 -4.61 7.60 11.79
CA VAL A 89 -4.55 6.86 10.52
C VAL A 89 -4.08 7.79 9.40
N GLN A 90 -3.26 7.28 8.49
CA GLN A 90 -2.76 8.00 7.33
C GLN A 90 -2.82 7.16 6.07
N LEU A 91 -3.27 7.76 4.97
CA LEU A 91 -3.19 7.17 3.64
C LEU A 91 -1.89 7.65 2.98
N TYR A 92 -0.93 6.74 2.75
CA TYR A 92 0.33 7.08 2.07
C TYR A 92 0.25 6.96 0.57
N TYR A 93 -0.50 5.97 0.08
CA TYR A 93 -0.52 5.64 -1.33
C TYR A 93 -1.88 5.08 -1.72
N ASN A 94 -2.40 5.55 -2.85
CA ASN A 94 -3.68 5.12 -3.40
C ASN A 94 -3.73 5.45 -4.90
N LYS A 95 -2.98 4.69 -5.69
CA LYS A 95 -2.93 4.79 -7.15
C LYS A 95 -2.31 3.51 -7.70
N ASP A 96 -2.32 3.33 -9.02
CA ASP A 96 -1.62 2.25 -9.71
C ASP A 96 -1.96 0.85 -9.17
N GLY A 97 -3.22 0.67 -8.73
CA GLY A 97 -3.69 -0.60 -8.15
C GLY A 97 -3.01 -0.95 -6.83
N LYS A 98 -2.51 0.03 -6.08
CA LYS A 98 -1.90 -0.17 -4.77
C LYS A 98 -2.48 0.76 -3.74
N LEU A 99 -2.59 0.25 -2.52
CA LEU A 99 -3.07 0.99 -1.35
C LEU A 99 -2.04 0.84 -0.22
N SER A 100 -1.68 1.94 0.44
CA SER A 100 -0.83 1.93 1.63
C SER A 100 -1.47 2.78 2.73
N VAL A 101 -1.77 2.15 3.86
CA VAL A 101 -2.41 2.77 5.02
C VAL A 101 -1.54 2.55 6.26
N GLY A 102 -1.17 3.64 6.92
CA GLY A 102 -0.46 3.64 8.19
C GLY A 102 -1.38 3.89 9.38
N TYR A 103 -1.10 3.21 10.48
CA TYR A 103 -1.68 3.43 11.79
C TYR A 103 -0.56 3.75 12.76
N TYR A 104 -0.77 4.81 13.53
CA TYR A 104 0.14 5.30 14.55
C TYR A 104 -0.58 5.30 15.89
N ASP A 105 -0.18 4.39 16.75
CA ASP A 105 -0.80 4.18 18.04
C ASP A 105 0.13 4.64 19.13
N TYR A 106 -0.39 5.41 20.08
CA TYR A 106 0.31 5.80 21.29
C TYR A 106 -0.43 5.20 22.48
N MET A 107 0.30 4.38 23.24
CA MET A 107 -0.19 3.71 24.43
C MET A 107 0.48 4.32 25.66
N TYR A 108 -0.31 4.81 26.61
CA TYR A 108 0.18 5.26 27.91
C TYR A 108 -0.32 4.30 29.00
N ALA A 109 0.61 3.73 29.76
CA ALA A 109 0.33 2.78 30.84
C ALA A 109 1.04 3.21 32.15
N GLY A 110 1.10 4.52 32.41
CA GLY A 110 1.82 5.10 33.54
C GLY A 110 3.29 5.45 33.25
N GLY A 111 3.96 6.08 34.21
CA GLY A 111 5.35 6.55 34.08
C GLY A 111 5.50 7.88 33.33
N ALA A 112 6.71 8.18 32.87
CA ALA A 112 7.05 9.49 32.27
C ALA A 112 6.58 9.66 30.83
N HIS A 113 6.41 8.57 30.07
CA HIS A 113 5.99 8.60 28.67
C HIS A 113 5.29 7.29 28.28
N GLY A 114 4.54 7.33 27.18
CA GLY A 114 3.95 6.14 26.57
C GLY A 114 4.88 5.45 25.58
N MET A 115 4.31 4.49 24.85
CA MET A 115 4.93 3.70 23.80
C MET A 115 4.23 3.97 22.47
N TYR A 116 5.01 4.04 21.40
CA TYR A 116 4.48 4.14 20.04
C TYR A 116 4.51 2.77 19.35
N ASP A 117 3.40 2.39 18.72
CA ASP A 117 3.32 1.29 17.75
C ASP A 117 2.94 1.85 16.38
N THR A 118 3.65 1.44 15.34
CA THR A 118 3.37 1.87 13.97
C THR A 118 3.17 0.67 13.09
N ARG A 119 2.01 0.59 12.43
CA ARG A 119 1.68 -0.48 11.50
C ARG A 119 1.29 0.08 10.14
N ILE A 120 1.92 -0.44 9.09
CA ILE A 120 1.63 -0.05 7.71
C ILE A 120 1.12 -1.27 6.94
N PHE A 121 -0.08 -1.16 6.42
CA PHE A 121 -0.70 -2.16 5.56
C PHE A 121 -0.55 -1.73 4.11
N ASN A 122 0.11 -2.56 3.31
CA ASN A 122 0.29 -2.34 1.88
C ASN A 122 -0.49 -3.41 1.13
N TYR A 123 -1.30 -3.05 0.14
CA TYR A 123 -2.11 -3.97 -0.65
C TYR A 123 -1.88 -3.78 -2.13
N ASP A 124 -1.87 -4.90 -2.84
CA ASP A 124 -2.08 -4.92 -4.28
C ASP A 124 -3.57 -5.11 -4.54
N LEU A 125 -4.22 -4.07 -5.06
CA LEU A 125 -5.65 -4.02 -5.34
C LEU A 125 -6.04 -4.78 -6.59
N THR A 126 -5.10 -5.28 -7.39
CA THR A 126 -5.42 -6.17 -8.53
C THR A 126 -5.60 -7.60 -8.06
N THR A 127 -4.85 -8.01 -7.04
CA THR A 127 -4.87 -9.38 -6.48
C THR A 127 -5.57 -9.50 -5.14
N GLY A 128 -5.77 -8.39 -4.44
CA GLY A 128 -6.27 -8.34 -3.06
C GLY A 128 -5.27 -8.76 -1.99
N LYS A 129 -4.02 -9.05 -2.37
CA LYS A 129 -3.01 -9.56 -1.44
C LYS A 129 -2.30 -8.41 -0.71
N GLN A 130 -2.01 -8.64 0.56
CA GLN A 130 -1.12 -7.77 1.31
C GLN A 130 0.33 -7.93 0.80
N ILE A 131 0.97 -6.81 0.49
CA ILE A 131 2.38 -6.72 0.12
C ILE A 131 3.19 -6.66 1.41
N SER A 132 3.98 -7.68 1.68
CA SER A 132 4.91 -7.72 2.81
C SER A 132 6.33 -7.39 2.36
N LEU A 133 7.18 -6.95 3.29
CA LEU A 133 8.61 -6.75 3.00
C LEU A 133 9.25 -8.04 2.46
N LYS A 134 8.87 -9.20 3.01
CA LYS A 134 9.31 -10.52 2.52
C LYS A 134 8.92 -10.78 1.06
N SER A 135 7.74 -10.34 0.62
CA SER A 135 7.31 -10.47 -0.78
C SER A 135 8.10 -9.57 -1.74
N ILE A 136 8.60 -8.44 -1.25
CA ILE A 136 9.44 -7.52 -2.02
C ILE A 136 10.89 -8.03 -2.08
N LEU A 137 11.45 -8.39 -0.93
CA LEU A 137 12.81 -8.91 -0.77
C LEU A 137 12.87 -10.42 -1.04
N ASN A 138 12.31 -10.84 -2.17
CA ASN A 138 12.13 -12.25 -2.52
C ASN A 138 13.36 -12.90 -3.18
N THR A 139 14.42 -12.14 -3.46
CA THR A 139 15.68 -12.65 -4.01
C THR A 139 16.86 -12.22 -3.16
N ASP A 140 17.96 -12.98 -3.19
CA ASP A 140 19.15 -12.65 -2.40
C ASP A 140 19.82 -11.36 -2.88
N GLU A 141 19.73 -11.03 -4.16
CA GLU A 141 20.16 -9.73 -4.69
C GLU A 141 19.38 -8.57 -4.04
N LYS A 142 18.04 -8.64 -3.99
CA LYS A 142 17.20 -7.61 -3.38
C LYS A 142 17.45 -7.51 -1.87
N LYS A 143 17.61 -8.65 -1.18
CA LYS A 143 17.97 -8.68 0.25
C LYS A 143 19.35 -8.03 0.46
N SER A 144 20.34 -8.34 -0.38
CA SER A 144 21.70 -7.80 -0.28
C SER A 144 21.70 -6.28 -0.42
N LYS A 145 20.96 -5.74 -1.40
CA LYS A 145 20.78 -4.30 -1.57
C LYS A 145 20.12 -3.64 -0.34
N ALA A 146 19.16 -4.31 0.29
CA ALA A 146 18.49 -3.81 1.49
C ALA A 146 19.37 -3.88 2.76
N LYS A 147 20.34 -4.80 2.85
CA LYS A 147 21.22 -4.95 4.03
C LYS A 147 22.08 -3.71 4.31
N ASN A 148 22.42 -2.93 3.29
CA ASN A 148 23.22 -1.72 3.44
C ASN A 148 22.40 -0.52 3.96
N MET A 149 21.08 -0.69 4.12
CA MET A 149 20.22 0.29 4.77
C MET A 149 20.22 0.07 6.29
N GLN A 150 21.41 0.00 6.91
CA GLN A 150 21.52 0.00 8.36
C GLN A 150 20.90 1.29 8.90
N PHE A 151 19.78 1.14 9.61
CA PHE A 151 19.12 2.22 10.30
C PHE A 151 19.98 2.61 11.52
N MET A 152 20.39 3.88 11.56
CA MET A 152 20.70 4.57 12.81
C MET A 152 19.48 4.43 13.71
N PHE A 153 19.62 3.66 14.78
CA PHE A 153 18.77 3.75 15.97
C PHE A 153 19.60 4.41 17.07
#